data_AF-A0A4Q3VIS5-F1
#
_entry.id   AF-A0A4Q3VIS5-F1
#
_cell.length_a   1.000
_cell.length_b   1.000
_cell.length_c   1.000
_cell.angle_alpha   90.00
_cell.angle_beta   90.00
_cell.angle_gamma   90.00
#
_symmetry.space_group_name_H-M   'P 1'
#
loop_
_entity.id
_entity.type
_entity.pdbx_description
1 polymer ?
#
loop_
_entity_poly.entity_id
_entity_poly.type
_entity_poly.pdbx_seq_one_letter_code
_entity_poly.pdbx_strand_id
1 'polypeptide(L)'
;LLTPEYNGSYSPAMKNLLDHYPKQHHKSFGIVTASPGSHGGLRASQQLLLLVPALFGLASPYLLIVPFVEKKFNADGTLADESFANNVHNFMTEFVWLSERLHTEKVAVS
;
A
#
# COMPACT_ATOMS: atom_id res chain seq x y z
N LEU A 1 3.04 -0.12 -2.11
CA LEU A 1 2.30 0.72 -3.08
C LEU A 1 1.53 1.76 -2.30
N LEU A 2 1.73 3.05 -2.60
CA LEU A 2 1.02 4.16 -1.96
C LEU A 2 0.39 5.04 -3.04
N THR A 3 -0.93 5.22 -3.01
CA THR A 3 -1.64 6.01 -4.03
C THR A 3 -2.89 6.66 -3.44
N PRO A 4 -3.28 7.86 -3.91
CA PRO A 4 -4.64 8.30 -3.72
C PRO A 4 -5.64 7.44 -4.52
N GLU A 5 -6.92 7.53 -4.18
CA GLU A 5 -7.99 7.08 -5.08
C GLU A 5 -8.28 8.16 -6.13
N TYR A 6 -8.26 7.75 -7.40
CA TYR A 6 -8.55 8.58 -8.55
C TYR A 6 -9.62 7.89 -9.39
N ASN A 7 -10.79 8.53 -9.55
CA ASN A 7 -11.94 8.00 -10.30
C ASN A 7 -12.32 6.55 -9.93
N GLY A 8 -12.16 6.19 -8.65
CA GLY A 8 -12.50 4.84 -8.15
C GLY A 8 -11.45 3.76 -8.37
N SER A 9 -10.21 4.13 -8.68
CA SER A 9 -9.08 3.21 -8.77
C SER A 9 -7.80 3.85 -8.20
N TYR A 10 -6.69 3.13 -8.26
CA TYR A 10 -5.36 3.71 -8.05
C TYR A 10 -5.02 4.73 -9.16
N SER A 11 -4.07 5.62 -8.87
CA SER A 11 -3.69 6.68 -9.81
C SER A 11 -3.09 6.12 -11.12
N PRO A 12 -3.32 6.78 -12.27
CA PRO A 12 -2.67 6.40 -13.53
C PRO A 12 -1.14 6.40 -13.43
N ALA A 13 -0.57 7.32 -12.63
CA ALA A 13 0.87 7.37 -12.37
C ALA A 13 1.38 6.09 -11.69
N MET A 14 0.64 5.52 -10.75
CA MET A 14 0.98 4.23 -10.13
C MET A 14 1.02 3.10 -11.15
N LYS A 15 0.02 3.04 -12.05
CA LYS A 15 -0.02 2.02 -13.10
C LYS A 15 1.15 2.14 -14.05
N ASN A 16 1.40 3.35 -14.53
CA ASN A 16 2.49 3.62 -15.46
C ASN A 16 3.85 3.24 -14.84
N LEU A 17 4.08 3.61 -13.59
CA LEU A 17 5.29 3.21 -12.86
C LEU A 17 5.47 1.69 -12.84
N LEU A 18 4.42 0.94 -12.47
CA LEU A 18 4.50 -0.51 -12.33
C LEU A 18 4.63 -1.24 -13.67
N ASP A 19 4.10 -0.68 -14.77
CA ASP A 19 4.22 -1.24 -16.11
C ASP A 19 5.66 -1.19 -16.66
N HIS A 20 6.50 -0.29 -16.13
CA HIS A 20 7.91 -0.20 -16.52
C HIS A 20 8.81 -1.23 -15.81
N TYR A 21 8.30 -1.96 -14.81
CA TYR A 21 9.08 -2.95 -14.08
C TYR A 21 8.76 -4.39 -14.52
N PRO A 22 9.73 -5.31 -14.43
CA PRO A 22 9.48 -6.73 -14.69
C PRO A 22 8.53 -7.33 -13.62
N LYS A 23 8.12 -8.58 -13.82
CA LYS A 23 7.36 -9.32 -12.80
C LYS A 23 8.16 -9.42 -11.49
N GLN A 24 7.46 -9.31 -10.37
CA GLN A 24 7.97 -9.17 -9.01
C GLN A 24 7.70 -10.45 -8.20
N HIS A 25 8.19 -11.58 -8.70
CA HIS A 25 7.99 -12.91 -8.11
C HIS A 25 8.39 -12.95 -6.64
N HIS A 26 7.50 -13.49 -5.79
CA HIS A 26 7.69 -13.70 -4.35
C HIS A 26 7.97 -12.43 -3.52
N LYS A 27 7.85 -11.24 -4.12
CA LYS A 27 8.01 -9.99 -3.37
C LYS A 27 6.75 -9.68 -2.59
N SER A 28 6.92 -9.23 -1.34
CA SER A 28 5.84 -8.67 -0.53
C SER A 28 5.40 -7.31 -1.06
N PHE A 29 4.10 -7.04 -0.99
CA PHE A 29 3.49 -5.76 -1.35
C PHE A 29 2.60 -5.25 -0.22
N GLY A 30 3.02 -4.17 0.43
CA GLY A 30 2.14 -3.38 1.30
C GLY A 30 1.29 -2.43 0.47
N ILE A 31 0.02 -2.26 0.81
CA ILE A 31 -0.90 -1.35 0.12
C ILE A 31 -1.32 -0.24 1.09
N VAL A 32 -1.08 0.99 0.68
CA VAL A 32 -1.50 2.20 1.37
C VAL A 32 -2.36 3.02 0.41
N THR A 33 -3.55 3.41 0.84
CA THR A 33 -4.38 4.35 0.10
C THR A 33 -4.75 5.52 0.98
N ALA A 34 -4.86 6.69 0.37
CA ALA A 34 -5.24 7.90 1.07
C ALA A 34 -6.29 8.68 0.26
N SER A 35 -7.21 9.34 0.96
CA SER A 35 -8.21 10.17 0.31
C SER A 35 -8.69 11.26 1.26
N PRO A 36 -9.12 12.42 0.75
CA PRO A 36 -9.87 13.38 1.56
C PRO A 36 -11.28 12.91 1.93
N GLY A 37 -11.80 11.90 1.23
CA GLY A 37 -13.07 11.28 1.57
C GLY A 37 -12.99 10.29 2.74
N SER A 38 -14.15 10.01 3.34
CA SER A 38 -14.31 9.05 4.45
C SER A 38 -13.93 7.62 4.12
N HIS A 39 -13.89 7.24 2.84
CA HIS A 39 -13.57 5.88 2.41
C HIS A 39 -12.06 5.62 2.28
N GLY A 40 -11.20 6.64 2.42
CA GLY A 40 -9.73 6.48 2.45
C GLY A 40 -9.10 5.82 1.22
N GLY A 41 -9.83 5.75 0.11
CA GLY A 41 -9.40 5.10 -1.12
C GLY A 41 -9.64 3.58 -1.18
N LEU A 42 -10.67 3.10 -0.48
CA LEU A 42 -11.02 1.67 -0.44
C LEU A 42 -11.18 1.03 -1.83
N ARG A 43 -11.67 1.73 -2.85
CA ARG A 43 -11.78 1.12 -4.20
C ARG A 43 -10.41 0.97 -4.84
N ALA A 44 -9.53 1.95 -4.66
CA ALA A 44 -8.15 1.86 -5.10
C ALA A 44 -7.43 0.67 -4.45
N SER A 45 -7.68 0.39 -3.16
CA SER A 45 -7.04 -0.73 -2.46
C SER A 45 -7.50 -2.08 -3.02
N GLN A 46 -8.79 -2.23 -3.36
CA GLN A 46 -9.30 -3.45 -4.01
C GLN A 46 -8.66 -3.65 -5.38
N GLN A 47 -8.52 -2.58 -6.18
CA GLN A 47 -7.87 -2.67 -7.49
C GLN A 47 -6.37 -2.99 -7.36
N LEU A 48 -5.68 -2.49 -6.34
CA LEU A 48 -4.29 -2.85 -6.06
C LEU A 48 -4.14 -4.31 -5.61
N LEU A 49 -5.09 -4.85 -4.82
CA LEU A 49 -5.09 -6.26 -4.46
C LEU A 49 -5.20 -7.17 -5.70
N LEU A 50 -5.93 -6.77 -6.73
CA LEU A 50 -5.99 -7.48 -8.01
C LEU A 50 -4.70 -7.31 -8.83
N LEU A 51 -4.03 -6.16 -8.73
CA LEU A 51 -2.80 -5.86 -9.46
C LEU A 51 -1.60 -6.64 -8.92
N VAL A 52 -1.50 -6.84 -7.60
CA VAL A 52 -0.34 -7.51 -6.98
C VAL A 52 -0.11 -8.93 -7.55
N PRO A 53 -1.12 -9.81 -7.67
CA PRO A 53 -0.98 -11.10 -8.34
C PRO A 53 -0.61 -11.00 -9.81
N ALA A 54 -1.06 -9.96 -10.54
CA ALA A 54 -0.65 -9.74 -11.93
C ALA A 54 0.85 -9.40 -12.07
N LEU A 55 1.47 -8.93 -10.98
CA LEU A 55 2.91 -8.75 -10.84
C LEU A 55 3.62 -10.00 -10.27
N PHE A 56 2.92 -11.11 -10.03
CA PHE A 56 3.43 -12.29 -9.31
C PHE A 56 3.93 -11.99 -7.88
N GLY A 57 3.44 -10.89 -7.30
CA GLY A 57 3.72 -10.49 -5.94
C GLY A 57 2.76 -11.10 -4.92
N LEU A 58 3.09 -10.92 -3.64
CA LEU A 58 2.31 -11.37 -2.49
C LEU A 58 1.83 -10.16 -1.70
N ALA A 59 0.52 -9.94 -1.65
CA ALA A 59 -0.04 -8.79 -0.94
C ALA A 59 -0.03 -9.04 0.58
N SER A 60 0.32 -8.00 1.34
CA SER A 60 0.10 -7.99 2.79
C SER A 60 -1.40 -8.11 3.10
N PRO A 61 -1.81 -8.95 4.06
CA PRO A 61 -3.19 -9.00 4.51
C PRO A 61 -3.58 -7.73 5.29
N TYR A 62 -2.60 -7.02 5.85
CA TYR A 62 -2.78 -5.73 6.49
C TYR A 62 -2.60 -4.61 5.47
N LEU A 63 -3.64 -3.79 5.31
CA LEU A 63 -3.68 -2.61 4.45
C LEU A 63 -3.73 -1.35 5.32
N LEU A 64 -3.16 -0.24 4.83
CA LEU A 64 -3.31 1.06 5.47
C LEU A 64 -4.24 1.94 4.62
N ILE A 65 -5.50 2.04 5.03
CA ILE A 65 -6.52 2.87 4.37
C ILE A 65 -6.68 4.17 5.17
N VAL A 66 -6.38 5.32 4.55
CA VAL A 66 -6.26 6.61 5.23
C VAL A 66 -7.37 7.56 4.80
N PRO A 67 -8.49 7.62 5.53
CA PRO A 67 -9.54 8.61 5.30
C PRO A 67 -9.15 9.98 5.85
N PHE A 68 -9.71 11.04 5.24
CA PHE A 68 -9.47 12.44 5.63
C PHE A 68 -7.97 12.75 5.77
N VAL A 69 -7.16 12.36 4.78
CA VAL A 69 -5.69 12.43 4.84
C VAL A 69 -5.16 13.84 5.15
N GLU A 70 -5.85 14.87 4.65
CA GLU A 70 -5.55 16.28 4.88
C GLU A 70 -5.67 16.72 6.35
N LYS A 71 -6.36 15.93 7.18
CA LYS A 71 -6.53 16.18 8.62
C LYS A 71 -5.53 15.41 9.48
N LYS A 72 -4.70 14.55 8.87
CA LYS A 72 -3.70 13.75 9.62
C LYS A 72 -2.48 14.57 10.02
N PHE A 73 -2.21 15.65 9.30
CA PHE A 73 -1.04 16.50 9.50
C PHE A 73 -1.44 17.97 9.63
N ASN A 74 -0.73 18.70 10.46
CA ASN A 74 -0.79 20.16 10.51
C ASN A 74 -0.11 20.76 9.26
N ALA A 75 -0.31 22.06 9.03
CA ALA A 75 0.26 22.77 7.89
C ALA A 75 1.81 22.77 7.87
N ASP A 76 2.45 22.60 9.03
CA ASP A 76 3.90 22.47 9.19
C ASP A 76 4.41 21.03 8.97
N GLY A 77 3.51 20.09 8.64
CA GLY A 77 3.83 18.69 8.41
C GLY A 77 3.90 17.84 9.68
N THR A 78 3.64 18.40 10.86
CA THR A 78 3.59 17.62 12.11
C THR A 78 2.33 16.77 12.18
N LEU A 79 2.41 15.62 12.85
CA LEU A 79 1.25 14.73 13.03
C LEU A 79 0.20 15.40 13.92
N ALA A 80 -1.02 15.56 13.40
CA ALA A 80 -2.15 16.13 14.11
C ALA A 80 -3.04 15.06 14.77
N ASP A 81 -3.08 13.86 14.18
CA ASP A 81 -3.89 12.74 14.67
C ASP A 81 -2.99 11.60 15.15
N GLU A 82 -2.81 11.49 16.47
CA GLU A 82 -1.97 10.45 17.07
C GLU A 82 -2.49 9.03 16.80
N SER A 83 -3.80 8.85 16.60
CA SER A 83 -4.36 7.53 16.27
C SER A 83 -3.86 7.04 14.91
N PHE A 84 -3.51 7.96 14.01
CA PHE A 84 -2.92 7.61 12.72
C PHE A 84 -1.53 6.98 12.89
N ALA A 85 -0.73 7.43 13.87
CA ALA A 85 0.56 6.79 14.16
C ALA A 85 0.39 5.33 14.57
N ASN A 86 -0.62 5.01 15.39
CA ASN A 86 -0.89 3.62 15.79
C ASN A 86 -1.29 2.75 14.57
N ASN A 87 -2.10 3.28 13.66
CA ASN A 87 -2.48 2.57 12.44
C ASN A 87 -1.27 2.32 11.52
N VAL A 88 -0.40 3.31 11.36
CA VAL A 88 0.86 3.18 10.62
C VAL A 88 1.76 2.15 11.28
N HIS A 89 1.91 2.19 12.61
CA HIS A 89 2.72 1.26 13.37
C HIS A 89 2.27 -0.19 13.15
N ASN A 90 0.97 -0.46 13.33
CA ASN A 90 0.43 -1.81 13.15
C ASN A 90 0.65 -2.32 11.71
N PHE A 91 0.36 -1.49 10.70
CA PHE A 91 0.61 -1.84 9.30
C PHE A 91 2.08 -2.15 9.04
N MET A 92 2.99 -1.30 9.53
CA MET A 92 4.43 -1.48 9.30
C MET A 92 4.97 -2.71 10.00
N THR A 93 4.55 -2.99 11.24
CA THR A 93 4.94 -4.17 12.00
C THR A 93 4.60 -5.45 11.23
N GLU A 94 3.35 -5.57 10.77
CA GLU A 94 2.89 -6.75 10.03
C GLU A 94 3.52 -6.86 8.64
N PHE A 95 3.67 -5.73 7.93
CA PHE A 95 4.29 -5.74 6.61
C PHE A 95 5.78 -6.10 6.66
N VAL A 96 6.51 -5.61 7.67
CA VAL A 96 7.92 -5.96 7.88
C VAL A 96 8.04 -7.44 8.20
N TRP A 97 7.22 -7.97 9.12
CA TRP A 97 7.20 -9.40 9.43
C TRP A 97 7.01 -10.26 8.17
N LEU A 98 6.03 -9.93 7.31
CA LEU A 98 5.80 -10.67 6.07
C LEU A 98 7.03 -10.59 5.14
N SER A 99 7.60 -9.39 5.00
CA SER A 99 8.73 -9.14 4.11
C SER A 99 9.98 -9.92 4.54
N GLU A 100 10.26 -10.00 5.84
CA GLU A 100 11.40 -10.75 6.39
C GLU A 100 11.25 -12.26 6.15
N ARG A 101 10.03 -12.80 6.27
CA ARG A 101 9.76 -14.22 6.02
C ARG A 101 9.95 -14.59 4.56
N LEU A 102 9.50 -13.75 3.64
CA LEU A 102 9.65 -13.98 2.20
C LEU A 102 11.09 -13.74 1.70
N HIS A 103 11.84 -12.84 2.32
CA HIS A 103 13.23 -12.56 1.92
C HIS A 103 14.17 -13.77 2.12
N THR A 104 13.90 -14.58 3.15
CA THR A 104 14.74 -15.74 3.50
C THR A 104 14.61 -16.86 2.45
N GLU A 105 13.50 -16.90 1.73
CA GLU A 105 13.18 -17.95 0.76
C GLU A 105 13.54 -17.49 -0.65
N LYS A 106 14.83 -17.57 -1.00
CA LYS A 106 15.25 -17.42 -2.41
C LYS A 106 14.82 -18.66 -3.17
N VAL A 107 13.64 -18.60 -3.79
CA VAL A 107 13.24 -19.61 -4.76
C VAL A 107 14.23 -19.57 -5.92
N ALA A 108 15.01 -20.64 -6.08
CA ALA A 108 15.83 -20.83 -7.27
C ALA A 108 14.88 -20.90 -8.47
N VAL A 109 14.95 -19.89 -9.33
CA VAL A 109 14.19 -19.90 -10.59
C VAL A 109 14.87 -20.94 -11.48
N SER A 110 14.21 -22.08 -11.67
CA SER A 110 14.59 -23.12 -12.64
C SER A 110 14.32 -22.69 -14.07
#